data_AF-A0A2W6BJM6-F1
#
_entry.id   AF-A0A2W6BJM6-F1
#
_cell.length_a   1.000
_cell.length_b   1.000
_cell.length_c   1.000
_cell.angle_alpha   90.00
_cell.angle_beta   90.00
_cell.angle_gamma   90.00
#
_symmetry.space_group_name_H-M   'P 1'
#
loop_
_entity.id
_entity.type
_entity.pdbx_description
1 polymer ?
#
loop_
_entity_poly.entity_id
_entity_poly.type
_entity_poly.pdbx_seq_one_letter_code
_entity_poly.pdbx_strand_id
1 'polypeptide(L)'
;MKRDEAFRALAEIAADQAGLVTAAQAAARSVDRVTQLRLCQAQLLQNVGRGVYRVTGASPPSHLESRVAWLRLDPSRPAWRRTGLGVDDGVVSHRSACLVHELGDIPAPETELTVPRRRTTRELGIRLHIERLDPEDVTIVDGLPVTTVTRTVMDLMRNGADAGHVGGVIANAERRNLVDLDSLAERISRFAPKYALAEASGDELLSALVEQAGQRLECDSVRESTSMAALTGLVEGYKLALVGNPGLEALHSLGDDPAFTEAIRRISTSVTIPSTMETIQKLAVIPALVEVTRNLGSQFMVPSIQRMAASAIPGIGPLAVRSRKRPKGSRSKDYIGQ
;
A
#
# COMPACT_ATOMS: atom_id res chain seq x y z
N MET A 1 16.83 49.84 -1.13
CA MET A 1 17.43 48.92 -2.12
C MET A 1 16.87 49.23 -3.52
N LYS A 2 17.68 49.08 -4.58
CA LYS A 2 17.18 49.29 -5.97
C LYS A 2 16.30 48.11 -6.40
N ARG A 3 15.36 48.34 -7.34
CA ARG A 3 14.39 47.32 -7.77
C ARG A 3 15.05 46.04 -8.31
N ASP A 4 16.04 46.18 -9.18
CA ASP A 4 16.64 45.02 -9.86
C ASP A 4 17.51 44.19 -8.90
N GLU A 5 18.14 44.86 -7.93
CA GLU A 5 18.84 44.23 -6.82
C GLU A 5 17.88 43.46 -5.91
N ALA A 6 16.74 44.07 -5.57
CA ALA A 6 15.69 43.42 -4.79
C ALA A 6 15.13 42.20 -5.51
N PHE A 7 14.85 42.32 -6.81
CA PHE A 7 14.36 41.21 -7.61
C PHE A 7 15.36 40.05 -7.64
N ARG A 8 16.64 40.33 -7.88
CA ARG A 8 17.70 39.30 -7.90
C ARG A 8 17.82 38.57 -6.56
N ALA A 9 17.82 39.31 -5.45
CA ALA A 9 17.89 38.73 -4.11
C ALA A 9 16.70 37.81 -3.79
N LEU A 10 15.49 38.14 -4.28
CA LEU A 10 14.32 37.29 -4.12
C LEU A 10 14.32 36.09 -5.09
N ALA A 11 14.81 36.28 -6.32
CA ALA A 11 14.93 35.23 -7.33
C ALA A 11 15.90 34.13 -6.89
N GLU A 12 17.00 34.47 -6.20
CA GLU A 12 17.91 33.50 -5.60
C GLU A 12 17.22 32.58 -4.58
N ILE A 13 16.40 33.14 -3.68
CA ILE A 13 15.64 32.34 -2.70
C ILE A 13 14.60 31.47 -3.42
N ALA A 14 13.92 32.06 -4.40
CA ALA A 14 12.87 31.40 -5.14
C ALA A 14 13.41 30.21 -5.96
N ALA A 15 14.62 30.30 -6.50
CA ALA A 15 15.25 29.22 -7.27
C ALA A 15 15.30 27.90 -6.47
N ASP A 16 15.67 27.97 -5.20
CA ASP A 16 15.76 26.81 -4.29
C ASP A 16 14.42 26.46 -3.60
N GLN A 17 13.37 27.23 -3.88
CA GLN A 17 12.05 27.10 -3.24
C GLN A 17 10.93 27.04 -4.30
N ALA A 18 11.18 26.33 -5.40
CA ALA A 18 10.21 26.07 -6.46
C ALA A 18 9.56 27.34 -7.05
N GLY A 19 10.34 28.42 -7.16
CA GLY A 19 9.89 29.72 -7.65
C GLY A 19 9.13 30.56 -6.62
N LEU A 20 9.06 30.16 -5.36
CA LEU A 20 8.30 30.82 -4.30
C LEU A 20 9.20 31.54 -3.29
N VAL A 21 8.73 32.68 -2.78
CA VAL A 21 9.38 33.42 -1.70
C VAL A 21 8.34 34.01 -0.76
N THR A 22 8.59 33.98 0.54
CA THR A 22 7.66 34.56 1.52
C THR A 22 7.98 36.03 1.79
N ALA A 23 6.98 36.79 2.25
CA ALA A 23 7.16 38.16 2.71
C ALA A 23 8.20 38.28 3.85
N ALA A 24 8.27 37.25 4.71
CA ALA A 24 9.21 37.20 5.83
C ALA A 24 10.65 36.96 5.35
N GLN A 25 10.85 36.05 4.40
CA GLN A 25 12.14 35.81 3.74
C GLN A 25 12.61 37.07 2.98
N ALA A 26 11.69 37.75 2.30
CA ALA A 26 11.96 39.02 1.63
C ALA A 26 12.43 40.10 2.62
N ALA A 27 11.72 40.25 3.75
CA ALA A 27 12.11 41.19 4.80
C ALA A 27 13.50 40.86 5.39
N ALA A 28 13.84 39.57 5.54
CA ALA A 28 15.16 39.13 6.00
C ALA A 28 16.31 39.48 5.03
N ARG A 29 16.00 39.71 3.74
CA ARG A 29 16.92 40.27 2.73
C ARG A 29 16.81 41.79 2.58
N SER A 30 16.24 42.48 3.57
CA SER A 30 16.00 43.92 3.56
C SER A 30 15.11 44.39 2.38
N VAL A 31 14.26 43.50 1.86
CA VAL A 31 13.24 43.84 0.86
C VAL A 31 11.95 44.20 1.58
N ASP A 32 11.72 45.49 1.78
CA ASP A 32 10.54 46.00 2.48
C ASP A 32 9.23 45.75 1.69
N ARG A 33 8.09 45.94 2.37
CA ARG A 33 6.75 45.68 1.81
C ARG A 33 6.39 46.62 0.65
N VAL A 34 6.89 47.85 0.62
CA VAL A 34 6.66 48.79 -0.49
C VAL A 34 7.42 48.31 -1.72
N THR A 35 8.66 47.84 -1.54
CA THR A 35 9.46 47.24 -2.62
C THR A 35 8.81 45.97 -3.14
N GLN A 36 8.31 45.08 -2.28
CA GLN A 36 7.53 43.89 -2.68
C GLN A 36 6.29 44.28 -3.51
N LEU A 37 5.53 45.29 -3.09
CA LEU A 37 4.36 45.78 -3.82
C LEU A 37 4.73 46.32 -5.21
N ARG A 38 5.83 47.09 -5.32
CA ARG A 38 6.34 47.60 -6.59
C ARG A 38 6.77 46.47 -7.54
N LEU A 39 7.38 45.42 -7.02
CA LEU A 39 7.73 44.23 -7.82
C LEU A 39 6.47 43.50 -8.33
N CYS A 40 5.41 43.42 -7.52
CA CYS A 40 4.12 42.89 -7.97
C CYS A 40 3.47 43.76 -9.05
N GLN A 41 3.47 45.08 -8.88
CA GLN A 41 2.94 46.03 -9.88
C GLN A 41 3.71 45.95 -11.20
N ALA A 42 5.01 45.70 -11.14
CA ALA A 42 5.85 45.47 -12.30
C ALA A 42 5.76 44.04 -12.88
N GLN A 43 4.85 43.20 -12.35
CA GLN A 43 4.65 41.80 -12.77
C GLN A 43 5.92 40.94 -12.67
N LEU A 44 6.87 41.31 -11.81
CA LEU A 44 8.06 40.52 -11.49
C LEU A 44 7.79 39.50 -10.36
N LEU A 45 6.81 39.81 -9.52
CA LEU A 45 6.27 38.91 -8.52
C LEU A 45 4.75 38.79 -8.70
N GLN A 46 4.21 37.64 -8.32
CA GLN A 46 2.78 37.42 -8.23
C GLN A 46 2.43 36.95 -6.83
N ASN A 47 1.44 37.57 -6.20
CA ASN A 47 0.90 37.07 -4.93
C ASN A 47 0.07 35.81 -5.22
N VAL A 48 0.46 34.68 -4.63
CA VAL A 48 -0.19 33.37 -4.81
C VAL A 48 -0.83 32.85 -3.52
N GLY A 49 -0.87 33.68 -2.49
CA GLY A 49 -1.36 33.35 -1.16
C GLY A 49 -0.89 34.38 -0.14
N ARG A 50 -1.51 34.39 1.04
CA ARG A 50 -1.20 35.40 2.06
C ARG A 50 0.29 35.38 2.42
N GLY A 51 1.00 36.42 1.99
CA GLY A 51 2.42 36.61 2.27
C GLY A 51 3.36 35.64 1.52
N VAL A 52 2.87 34.98 0.46
CA VAL A 52 3.69 34.13 -0.41
C VAL A 52 3.61 34.67 -1.84
N TYR A 53 4.77 34.84 -2.44
CA TYR A 53 4.93 35.39 -3.78
C TYR A 53 5.64 34.37 -4.67
N ARG A 54 5.21 34.30 -5.92
CA ARG A 54 5.88 33.58 -6.99
C ARG A 54 6.69 34.55 -7.83
N VAL A 55 7.94 34.20 -8.14
CA VAL A 55 8.74 34.92 -9.13
C VAL A 55 8.21 34.59 -10.53
N THR A 56 7.90 35.61 -11.33
CA THR A 56 7.37 35.41 -12.68
C THR A 56 8.48 35.01 -13.66
N GLY A 57 8.10 34.33 -14.75
CA GLY A 57 9.04 33.83 -15.76
C GLY A 57 9.42 32.35 -15.63
N ALA A 58 9.08 31.70 -14.52
CA ALA A 58 9.13 30.24 -14.37
C ALA A 58 7.72 29.64 -14.47
N SER A 59 7.64 28.40 -14.94
CA SER A 59 6.39 27.63 -14.88
C SER A 59 5.90 27.52 -13.42
N PRO A 60 4.58 27.56 -13.18
CA PRO A 60 4.05 27.32 -11.84
C PRO A 60 4.55 25.98 -11.28
N PRO A 61 4.94 25.90 -10.00
CA PRO A 61 5.36 24.64 -9.41
C PRO A 61 4.19 23.67 -9.28
N SER A 62 4.49 22.37 -9.32
CA SER A 62 3.56 21.31 -8.95
C SER A 62 3.02 21.57 -7.53
N HIS A 63 1.74 21.25 -7.31
CA HIS A 63 1.06 21.36 -6.02
C HIS A 63 1.21 22.75 -5.36
N LEU A 64 1.05 23.82 -6.15
CA LEU A 64 1.23 25.21 -5.71
C LEU A 64 0.48 25.52 -4.40
N GLU A 65 -0.78 25.10 -4.27
CA GLU A 65 -1.58 25.34 -3.08
C GLU A 65 -0.98 24.68 -1.84
N SER A 66 -0.57 23.41 -1.95
CA SER A 66 0.10 22.68 -0.87
C SER A 66 1.43 23.32 -0.46
N ARG A 67 2.23 23.79 -1.43
CA ARG A 67 3.48 24.51 -1.15
C ARG A 67 3.23 25.84 -0.47
N VAL A 68 2.24 26.60 -0.91
CA VAL A 68 1.85 27.88 -0.29
C VAL A 68 1.39 27.67 1.14
N ALA A 69 0.51 26.70 1.39
CA ALA A 69 0.03 26.38 2.73
C ALA A 69 1.18 25.92 3.65
N TRP A 70 2.05 25.04 3.15
CA TRP A 70 3.21 24.53 3.89
C TRP A 70 4.22 25.63 4.24
N LEU A 71 4.61 26.47 3.28
CA LEU A 71 5.56 27.58 3.53
C LEU A 71 5.06 28.51 4.62
N ARG A 72 3.75 28.74 4.68
CA ARG A 72 3.13 29.62 5.68
C ARG A 72 3.12 29.08 7.10
N LEU A 73 3.40 27.79 7.29
CA LEU A 73 3.55 27.23 8.64
C LEU A 73 4.75 27.86 9.37
N ASP A 74 5.84 28.11 8.66
CA ASP A 74 7.03 28.80 9.17
C ASP A 74 7.60 29.69 8.04
N PRO A 75 7.02 30.89 7.84
CA PRO A 75 7.33 31.71 6.67
C PRO A 75 8.76 32.26 6.70
N SER A 76 9.40 32.31 7.87
CA SER A 76 10.77 32.83 8.00
C SER A 76 11.82 31.78 7.60
N ARG A 77 11.48 30.49 7.70
CA ARG A 77 12.42 29.39 7.42
C ARG A 77 12.32 28.94 5.96
N PRO A 78 13.44 28.88 5.22
CA PRO A 78 13.45 28.43 3.84
C PRO A 78 13.20 26.92 3.72
N ALA A 79 12.61 26.49 2.61
CA ALA A 79 12.21 25.10 2.36
C ALA A 79 13.34 24.08 2.56
N TRP A 80 14.54 24.35 2.07
CA TRP A 80 15.69 23.44 2.18
C TRP A 80 16.23 23.26 3.61
N ARG A 81 15.72 24.02 4.59
CA ARG A 81 16.04 23.84 6.03
C ARG A 81 14.90 23.19 6.82
N ARG A 82 13.89 22.67 6.11
CA ARG A 82 12.66 22.12 6.68
C ARG A 82 12.60 20.63 6.38
N THR A 83 12.17 19.86 7.37
CA THR A 83 12.07 18.39 7.29
C THR A 83 10.63 17.91 7.46
N GLY A 84 9.68 18.80 7.74
CA GLY A 84 8.30 18.47 8.08
C GLY A 84 8.08 18.13 9.55
N LEU A 85 9.14 17.74 10.28
CA LEU A 85 9.07 17.26 11.67
C LEU A 85 9.38 18.34 12.72
N GLY A 86 9.66 19.58 12.30
CA GLY A 86 9.89 20.69 13.21
C GLY A 86 8.62 21.10 13.98
N VAL A 87 8.79 21.69 15.17
CA VAL A 87 7.69 22.17 16.04
C VAL A 87 6.76 23.17 15.34
N ASP A 88 7.31 23.92 14.38
CA ASP A 88 6.60 24.92 13.58
C ASP A 88 6.42 24.53 12.11
N ASP A 89 6.76 23.30 11.78
CA ASP A 89 6.66 22.74 10.44
C ASP A 89 5.35 21.93 10.30
N GLY A 90 5.21 21.27 9.16
CA GLY A 90 4.15 20.30 8.93
C GLY A 90 4.41 19.49 7.66
N VAL A 91 3.56 18.50 7.45
CA VAL A 91 3.68 17.50 6.38
C VAL A 91 2.38 17.47 5.59
N VAL A 92 2.45 17.49 4.26
CA VAL A 92 1.27 17.29 3.40
C VAL A 92 0.77 15.87 3.59
N SER A 93 -0.52 15.70 3.86
CA SER A 93 -1.07 14.42 4.32
C SER A 93 -2.43 14.12 3.69
N HIS A 94 -2.97 12.94 3.98
CA HIS A 94 -4.33 12.56 3.58
C HIS A 94 -4.57 12.74 2.07
N ARG A 95 -5.67 13.38 1.67
CA ARG A 95 -6.05 13.55 0.25
C ARG A 95 -5.07 14.40 -0.53
N SER A 96 -4.46 15.40 0.10
CA SER A 96 -3.42 16.20 -0.56
C SER A 96 -2.14 15.41 -0.78
N ALA A 97 -1.80 14.46 0.10
CA ALA A 97 -0.67 13.56 -0.14
C ALA A 97 -0.94 12.63 -1.33
N CYS A 98 -2.19 12.16 -1.52
CA CYS A 98 -2.56 11.43 -2.73
C CYS A 98 -2.32 12.25 -3.99
N LEU A 99 -2.69 13.54 -4.00
CA LEU A 99 -2.41 14.40 -5.15
C LEU A 99 -0.91 14.54 -5.41
N VAL A 100 -0.09 14.72 -4.36
CA VAL A 100 1.37 14.88 -4.51
C VAL A 100 2.04 13.59 -4.98
N HIS A 101 1.58 12.44 -4.51
CA HIS A 101 2.06 11.15 -4.99
C HIS A 101 1.42 10.74 -6.33
N GLU A 102 0.48 11.53 -6.86
CA GLU A 102 -0.33 11.22 -8.06
C GLU A 102 -1.08 9.88 -7.94
N LEU A 103 -1.70 9.64 -6.78
CA LEU A 103 -2.38 8.39 -6.43
C LEU A 103 -3.90 8.51 -6.46
N GLY A 104 -4.52 7.64 -7.26
CA GLY A 104 -5.99 7.53 -7.35
C GLY A 104 -6.65 8.82 -7.85
N ASP A 105 -7.98 8.82 -7.85
CA ASP A 105 -8.80 9.98 -8.20
C ASP A 105 -9.63 10.41 -6.98
N ILE A 106 -8.94 10.72 -5.88
CA ILE A 106 -9.61 11.14 -4.64
C ILE A 106 -9.84 12.65 -4.66
N PRO A 107 -11.09 13.14 -4.51
CA PRO A 107 -11.36 14.56 -4.49
C PRO A 107 -10.72 15.23 -3.26
N ALA A 108 -9.80 16.17 -3.48
CA ALA A 108 -9.13 16.92 -2.42
C ALA A 108 -9.50 18.42 -2.50
N PRO A 109 -10.70 18.82 -2.03
CA PRO A 109 -11.15 20.21 -2.11
C PRO A 109 -10.40 21.16 -1.17
N GLU A 110 -9.67 20.61 -0.21
CA GLU A 110 -8.86 21.36 0.75
C GLU A 110 -7.42 20.84 0.71
N THR A 111 -6.47 21.72 0.96
CA THR A 111 -5.10 21.34 1.26
C THR A 111 -5.03 20.80 2.70
N GLU A 112 -4.71 19.53 2.85
CA GLU A 112 -4.61 18.82 4.12
C GLU A 112 -3.14 18.69 4.58
N LEU A 113 -2.84 19.21 5.77
CA LEU A 113 -1.51 19.15 6.39
C LEU A 113 -1.62 18.55 7.79
N THR A 114 -0.66 17.72 8.16
CA THR A 114 -0.47 17.25 9.54
C THR A 114 0.59 18.10 10.23
N VAL A 115 0.28 18.58 11.44
CA VAL A 115 1.14 19.46 12.25
C VAL A 115 1.29 18.91 13.67
N PRO A 116 2.45 19.07 14.32
CA PRO A 116 2.75 18.44 15.61
C PRO A 116 2.04 19.11 16.81
N ARG A 117 1.40 20.26 16.60
CA ARG A 117 0.71 21.03 17.64
C ARG A 117 -0.46 21.81 17.06
N ARG A 118 -1.43 22.12 17.91
CA ARG A 118 -2.61 22.91 17.53
C ARG A 118 -2.20 24.26 16.94
N ARG A 119 -2.77 24.57 15.78
CA ARG A 119 -2.62 25.84 15.08
C ARG A 119 -4.00 26.31 14.62
N THR A 120 -4.26 27.61 14.69
CA THR A 120 -5.48 28.21 14.18
C THR A 120 -5.20 28.80 12.81
N THR A 121 -5.94 28.34 11.79
CA THR A 121 -5.99 28.97 10.48
C THR A 121 -7.37 29.56 10.26
N ARG A 122 -7.44 30.74 9.61
CA ARG A 122 -8.70 31.37 9.18
C ARG A 122 -8.90 31.26 7.67
N GLU A 123 -8.02 30.54 6.99
CA GLU A 123 -8.06 30.40 5.56
C GLU A 123 -8.98 29.26 5.16
N LEU A 124 -9.87 29.55 4.23
CA LEU A 124 -10.72 28.56 3.60
C LEU A 124 -9.87 27.65 2.72
N GLY A 125 -10.21 26.37 2.62
CA GLY A 125 -9.47 25.43 1.80
C GLY A 125 -8.20 24.87 2.44
N ILE A 126 -7.96 25.08 3.74
CA ILE A 126 -6.86 24.43 4.48
C ILE A 126 -7.41 23.66 5.67
N ARG A 127 -7.05 22.37 5.74
CA ARG A 127 -7.32 21.50 6.89
C ARG A 127 -6.03 21.13 7.59
N LEU A 128 -5.99 21.37 8.90
CA LEU A 128 -4.86 21.01 9.75
C LEU A 128 -5.25 19.84 10.65
N HIS A 129 -4.54 18.72 10.50
CA HIS A 129 -4.61 17.56 11.38
C HIS A 129 -3.54 17.67 12.45
N ILE A 130 -3.87 17.34 13.70
CA ILE A 130 -2.94 17.49 14.82
C ILE A 130 -2.42 16.11 15.21
N GLU A 131 -1.17 15.82 14.84
CA GLU A 131 -0.49 14.58 15.17
C GLU A 131 1.02 14.78 15.09
N ARG A 132 1.77 14.08 15.95
CA ARG A 132 3.22 13.98 15.80
C ARG A 132 3.50 12.76 14.95
N LEU A 133 4.03 13.00 13.75
CA LEU A 133 4.40 11.94 12.82
C LEU A 133 5.78 11.37 13.20
N ASP A 134 5.92 10.06 13.03
CA ASP A 134 7.21 9.41 13.11
C ASP A 134 8.05 9.72 11.86
N PRO A 135 9.39 9.71 11.95
CA PRO A 135 10.23 9.96 10.78
C PRO A 135 10.00 8.97 9.63
N GLU A 136 9.62 7.72 9.94
CA GLU A 136 9.28 6.70 8.93
C GLU A 136 7.98 6.99 8.16
N ASP A 137 7.11 7.83 8.72
CA ASP A 137 5.83 8.21 8.12
C ASP A 137 5.98 9.40 7.15
N VAL A 138 7.18 9.97 7.01
CA VAL A 138 7.45 11.17 6.20
C VAL A 138 8.45 10.89 5.10
N THR A 139 8.14 11.35 3.89
CA THR A 139 9.04 11.36 2.74
C THR A 139 9.05 12.74 2.09
N ILE A 140 10.02 13.00 1.22
CA ILE A 140 10.11 14.24 0.44
C ILE A 140 9.77 13.94 -1.02
N VAL A 141 8.78 14.65 -1.56
CA VAL A 141 8.42 14.59 -2.98
C VAL A 141 8.58 15.99 -3.56
N ASP A 142 9.45 16.15 -4.56
CA ASP A 142 9.79 17.44 -5.18
C ASP A 142 10.09 18.57 -4.17
N GLY A 143 10.82 18.24 -3.09
CA GLY A 143 11.19 19.19 -2.03
C GLY A 143 10.05 19.58 -1.08
N LEU A 144 8.89 18.92 -1.16
CA LEU A 144 7.77 19.09 -0.23
C LEU A 144 7.73 17.88 0.72
N PRO A 145 7.64 18.07 2.05
CA PRO A 145 7.42 16.96 2.97
C PRO A 145 5.97 16.46 2.87
N VAL A 146 5.84 15.16 2.65
CA VAL A 146 4.57 14.44 2.44
C VAL A 146 4.56 13.18 3.29
N THR A 147 3.39 12.72 3.72
CA THR A 147 3.26 11.39 4.35
C THR A 147 3.67 10.30 3.36
N THR A 148 4.28 9.22 3.84
CA THR A 148 4.53 8.03 3.01
C THR A 148 3.21 7.46 2.48
N VAL A 149 3.27 6.63 1.44
CA VAL A 149 2.04 6.07 0.84
C VAL A 149 1.27 5.22 1.84
N THR A 150 1.96 4.34 2.57
CA THR A 150 1.36 3.56 3.67
C THR A 150 0.67 4.45 4.69
N ARG A 151 1.35 5.51 5.15
CA ARG A 151 0.78 6.46 6.10
C ARG A 151 -0.45 7.18 5.52
N THR A 152 -0.36 7.61 4.28
CA THR A 152 -1.43 8.29 3.55
C THR A 152 -2.69 7.42 3.47
N VAL A 153 -2.55 6.14 3.13
CA VAL A 153 -3.68 5.18 3.11
C VAL A 153 -4.30 5.06 4.50
N MET A 154 -3.49 4.91 5.54
CA MET A 154 -3.97 4.80 6.92
C MET A 154 -4.72 6.07 7.39
N ASP A 155 -4.23 7.24 7.00
CA ASP A 155 -4.86 8.54 7.28
C ASP A 155 -6.24 8.67 6.58
N LEU A 156 -6.35 8.24 5.32
CA LEU A 156 -7.63 8.19 4.61
C LEU A 156 -8.64 7.27 5.30
N MET A 157 -8.22 6.07 5.70
CA MET A 157 -9.08 5.11 6.41
C MET A 157 -9.46 5.60 7.81
N ARG A 158 -8.54 6.29 8.50
CA ARG A 158 -8.81 6.92 9.79
C ARG A 158 -9.91 7.98 9.67
N ASN A 159 -9.93 8.76 8.60
CA ASN A 159 -10.94 9.78 8.34
C ASN A 159 -12.20 9.28 7.63
N GLY A 160 -12.33 7.96 7.42
CA GLY A 160 -13.52 7.37 6.83
C GLY A 160 -13.68 7.71 5.34
N ALA A 161 -12.58 7.78 4.60
CA ALA A 161 -12.65 7.85 3.14
C ALA A 161 -13.36 6.60 2.59
N ASP A 162 -14.17 6.80 1.56
CA ASP A 162 -14.90 5.73 0.89
C ASP A 162 -13.96 4.65 0.35
N ALA A 163 -14.40 3.40 0.44
CA ALA A 163 -13.60 2.22 0.09
C ALA A 163 -13.14 2.22 -1.37
N GLY A 164 -13.96 2.70 -2.32
CA GLY A 164 -13.57 2.78 -3.73
C GLY A 164 -12.41 3.74 -3.96
N HIS A 165 -12.41 4.90 -3.29
CA HIS A 165 -11.28 5.83 -3.38
C HIS A 165 -10.02 5.26 -2.74
N VAL A 166 -10.13 4.65 -1.56
CA VAL A 166 -8.98 4.02 -0.88
C VAL A 166 -8.42 2.88 -1.73
N GLY A 167 -9.27 2.02 -2.28
CA GLY A 167 -8.87 0.95 -3.19
C GLY A 167 -8.18 1.46 -4.45
N GLY A 168 -8.66 2.55 -5.04
CA GLY A 168 -8.02 3.18 -6.20
C GLY A 168 -6.62 3.72 -5.89
N VAL A 169 -6.43 4.31 -4.71
CA VAL A 169 -5.12 4.75 -4.21
C VAL A 169 -4.17 3.56 -4.01
N ILE A 170 -4.65 2.48 -3.37
CA ILE A 170 -3.85 1.26 -3.13
C ILE A 170 -3.42 0.61 -4.45
N ALA A 171 -4.37 0.40 -5.37
CA ALA A 171 -4.09 -0.22 -6.67
C ALA A 171 -3.11 0.61 -7.51
N ASN A 172 -3.21 1.95 -7.47
CA ASN A 172 -2.25 2.78 -8.19
C ASN A 172 -0.86 2.79 -7.54
N ALA A 173 -0.80 2.79 -6.21
CA ALA A 173 0.45 2.70 -5.48
C ALA A 173 1.18 1.38 -5.75
N GLU A 174 0.46 0.26 -5.80
CA GLU A 174 1.02 -1.06 -6.09
C GLU A 174 1.59 -1.14 -7.51
N ARG A 175 0.82 -0.73 -8.53
CA ARG A 175 1.28 -0.66 -9.93
C ARG A 175 2.56 0.16 -10.12
N ARG A 176 2.81 1.11 -9.23
CA ARG A 176 3.98 2.00 -9.25
C ARG A 176 5.08 1.56 -8.29
N ASN A 177 4.92 0.42 -7.61
CA ASN A 177 5.83 -0.12 -6.59
C ASN A 177 6.12 0.89 -5.47
N LEU A 178 5.13 1.68 -5.07
CA LEU A 178 5.25 2.70 -4.02
C LEU A 178 4.84 2.18 -2.63
N VAL A 179 4.30 0.96 -2.56
CA VAL A 179 3.85 0.34 -1.32
C VAL A 179 4.13 -1.16 -1.34
N ASP A 180 4.49 -1.69 -0.17
CA ASP A 180 4.53 -3.13 0.09
C ASP A 180 3.16 -3.58 0.61
N LEU A 181 2.49 -4.46 -0.14
CA LEU A 181 1.12 -4.88 0.17
C LEU A 181 1.04 -5.70 1.46
N ASP A 182 2.05 -6.54 1.76
CA ASP A 182 2.03 -7.39 2.95
C ASP A 182 2.12 -6.52 4.22
N SER A 183 3.07 -5.59 4.24
CA SER A 183 3.21 -4.59 5.32
C SER A 183 2.00 -3.66 5.43
N LEU A 184 1.39 -3.29 4.29
CA LEU A 184 0.18 -2.47 4.29
C LEU A 184 -0.99 -3.24 4.90
N ALA A 185 -1.23 -4.49 4.48
CA ALA A 185 -2.30 -5.36 4.96
C ALA A 185 -2.26 -5.50 6.48
N GLU A 186 -1.08 -5.76 7.05
CA GLU A 186 -0.89 -5.83 8.50
C GLU A 186 -1.34 -4.53 9.19
N ARG A 187 -0.90 -3.38 8.69
CA ARG A 187 -1.18 -2.05 9.27
C ARG A 187 -2.64 -1.60 9.12
N ILE A 188 -3.33 -1.99 8.04
CA ILE A 188 -4.71 -1.57 7.76
C ILE A 188 -5.78 -2.49 8.37
N SER A 189 -5.43 -3.71 8.76
CA SER A 189 -6.34 -4.71 9.35
C SER A 189 -7.26 -4.14 10.44
N ARG A 190 -6.72 -3.27 11.31
CA ARG A 190 -7.47 -2.57 12.38
C ARG A 190 -8.63 -1.69 11.90
N PHE A 191 -8.68 -1.33 10.62
CA PHE A 191 -9.74 -0.51 10.04
C PHE A 191 -10.87 -1.35 9.42
N ALA A 192 -10.74 -2.67 9.36
CA ALA A 192 -11.75 -3.55 8.76
C ALA A 192 -13.19 -3.32 9.28
N PRO A 193 -13.42 -3.08 10.59
CA PRO A 193 -14.76 -2.75 11.10
C PRO A 193 -15.39 -1.49 10.49
N LYS A 194 -14.58 -0.50 10.07
CA LYS A 194 -15.10 0.73 9.44
C LYS A 194 -15.66 0.50 8.03
N TYR A 195 -15.25 -0.60 7.42
CA TYR A 195 -15.66 -1.00 6.08
C TYR A 195 -16.64 -2.18 6.11
N ALA A 196 -17.32 -2.39 7.25
CA ALA A 196 -18.27 -3.49 7.47
C ALA A 196 -17.67 -4.90 7.32
N LEU A 197 -16.36 -5.04 7.56
CA LEU A 197 -15.59 -6.28 7.42
C LEU A 197 -14.87 -6.64 8.73
N ALA A 198 -15.59 -6.66 9.86
CA ALA A 198 -14.96 -6.72 11.19
C ALA A 198 -14.08 -7.96 11.46
N GLU A 199 -14.35 -9.09 10.80
CA GLU A 199 -13.59 -10.35 10.92
C GLU A 199 -12.57 -10.57 9.80
N ALA A 200 -12.49 -9.63 8.84
CA ALA A 200 -11.59 -9.76 7.70
C ALA A 200 -10.13 -9.55 8.12
N SER A 201 -9.26 -10.41 7.59
CA SER A 201 -7.83 -10.21 7.57
C SER A 201 -7.45 -8.94 6.80
N GLY A 202 -6.21 -8.47 6.97
CA GLY A 202 -5.67 -7.33 6.22
C GLY A 202 -5.73 -7.54 4.71
N ASP A 203 -5.44 -8.76 4.25
CA ASP A 203 -5.48 -9.14 2.83
C ASP A 203 -6.93 -9.11 2.29
N GLU A 204 -7.88 -9.68 3.03
CA GLU A 204 -9.30 -9.66 2.64
C GLU A 204 -9.84 -8.22 2.58
N LEU A 205 -9.45 -7.37 3.53
CA LEU A 205 -9.78 -5.94 3.48
C LEU A 205 -9.17 -5.27 2.25
N LEU A 206 -7.90 -5.54 1.95
CA LEU A 206 -7.20 -4.95 0.83
C LEU A 206 -7.86 -5.33 -0.50
N SER A 207 -8.14 -6.62 -0.71
CA SER A 207 -8.86 -7.12 -1.89
C SER A 207 -10.24 -6.48 -2.02
N ALA A 208 -11.01 -6.39 -0.93
CA ALA A 208 -12.33 -5.78 -0.95
C ALA A 208 -12.31 -4.28 -1.33
N LEU A 209 -11.34 -3.52 -0.81
CA LEU A 209 -11.16 -2.11 -1.17
C LEU A 209 -10.86 -1.94 -2.67
N VAL A 210 -9.92 -2.73 -3.18
CA VAL A 210 -9.49 -2.68 -4.59
C VAL A 210 -10.61 -3.12 -5.53
N GLU A 211 -11.37 -4.15 -5.15
CA GLU A 211 -12.54 -4.62 -5.89
C GLU A 211 -13.63 -3.54 -5.95
N GLN A 212 -13.89 -2.84 -4.84
CA GLN A 212 -14.85 -1.74 -4.81
C GLN A 212 -14.42 -0.55 -5.68
N ALA A 213 -13.12 -0.39 -5.93
CA ALA A 213 -12.59 0.58 -6.89
C ALA A 213 -12.73 0.13 -8.37
N GLY A 214 -13.26 -1.07 -8.62
CA GLY A 214 -13.31 -1.68 -9.95
C GLY A 214 -11.91 -1.99 -10.50
N GLN A 215 -10.92 -2.19 -9.61
CA GLN A 215 -9.53 -2.44 -9.96
C GLN A 215 -9.15 -3.89 -9.59
N ARG A 216 -7.97 -4.31 -10.03
CA ARG A 216 -7.30 -5.53 -9.58
C ARG A 216 -5.85 -5.20 -9.26
N LEU A 217 -5.29 -5.90 -8.28
CA LEU A 217 -3.86 -5.81 -7.98
C LEU A 217 -3.07 -6.55 -9.06
N GLU A 218 -1.92 -6.01 -9.46
CA GLU A 218 -1.04 -6.72 -10.40
C GLU A 218 -0.53 -8.03 -9.79
N CYS A 219 -0.26 -8.06 -8.48
CA CYS A 219 0.12 -9.29 -7.78
C CYS A 219 -0.90 -10.42 -7.97
N ASP A 220 -2.19 -10.10 -8.04
CA ASP A 220 -3.25 -11.08 -8.26
C ASP A 220 -3.23 -11.58 -9.70
N SER A 221 -3.03 -10.69 -10.68
CA SER A 221 -2.90 -11.08 -12.09
C SER A 221 -1.66 -11.92 -12.39
N VAL A 222 -0.53 -11.63 -11.73
CA VAL A 222 0.72 -12.40 -11.84
C VAL A 222 0.57 -13.75 -11.15
N ARG A 223 -0.07 -13.80 -9.97
CA ARG A 223 -0.42 -15.05 -9.28
C ARG A 223 -1.37 -15.90 -10.12
N GLU A 224 -2.41 -15.32 -10.72
CA GLU A 224 -3.33 -16.02 -11.63
C GLU A 224 -2.59 -16.56 -12.86
N SER A 225 -1.75 -15.75 -13.51
CA SER A 225 -0.97 -16.16 -14.68
C SER A 225 0.02 -17.28 -14.36
N THR A 226 0.71 -17.20 -13.21
CA THR A 226 1.62 -18.23 -12.73
C THR A 226 0.87 -19.51 -12.36
N SER A 227 -0.32 -19.39 -11.77
CA SER A 227 -1.20 -20.52 -11.42
C SER A 227 -1.74 -21.21 -12.66
N MET A 228 -2.15 -20.44 -13.68
CA MET A 228 -2.64 -20.96 -14.96
C MET A 228 -1.52 -21.62 -15.76
N ALA A 229 -0.31 -21.07 -15.73
CA ALA A 229 0.87 -21.72 -16.31
C ALA A 229 1.20 -23.04 -15.59
N ALA A 230 1.12 -23.07 -14.26
CA ALA A 230 1.32 -24.29 -13.47
C ALA A 230 0.24 -25.34 -13.74
N LEU A 231 -1.04 -24.95 -13.80
CA LEU A 231 -2.15 -25.83 -14.18
C LEU A 231 -1.98 -26.39 -15.60
N THR A 232 -1.57 -25.55 -16.55
CA THR A 232 -1.32 -25.96 -17.94
C THR A 232 -0.17 -26.95 -18.02
N GLY A 233 0.95 -26.68 -17.33
CA GLY A 233 2.07 -27.61 -17.25
C GLY A 233 1.69 -28.96 -16.62
N LEU A 234 0.81 -28.94 -15.62
CA LEU A 234 0.31 -30.15 -14.98
C LEU A 234 -0.58 -30.98 -15.92
N VAL A 235 -1.49 -30.34 -16.65
CA VAL A 235 -2.34 -31.01 -17.65
C VAL A 235 -1.50 -31.57 -18.80
N GLU A 236 -0.48 -30.85 -19.26
CA GLU A 236 0.37 -31.33 -20.35
C GLU A 236 1.27 -32.50 -19.92
N GLY A 237 1.84 -32.44 -18.70
CA GLY A 237 2.56 -33.57 -18.09
C GLY A 237 1.67 -34.80 -17.94
N TYR A 238 0.39 -34.61 -17.56
CA TYR A 238 -0.60 -35.68 -17.48
C TYR A 238 -0.91 -36.32 -18.84
N LYS A 239 -1.08 -35.51 -19.89
CA LYS A 239 -1.30 -36.02 -21.26
C LYS A 239 -0.12 -36.87 -21.74
N LEU A 240 1.11 -36.41 -21.51
CA LEU A 240 2.32 -37.15 -21.89
C LEU A 240 2.41 -38.50 -21.16
N ALA A 241 2.07 -38.54 -19.88
CA ALA A 241 2.06 -39.79 -19.09
C ALA A 241 1.01 -40.80 -19.60
N LEU A 242 -0.17 -40.34 -20.01
CA LEU A 242 -1.22 -41.20 -20.58
C LEU A 242 -0.89 -41.75 -21.96
N VAL A 243 -0.09 -41.04 -22.76
CA VAL A 243 0.37 -41.53 -24.08
C VAL A 243 1.36 -42.70 -23.93
N GLY A 244 2.13 -42.74 -22.84
CA GLY A 244 3.13 -43.77 -22.58
C GLY A 244 2.61 -45.01 -21.83
N ASN A 245 1.58 -44.87 -21.00
CA ASN A 245 1.02 -45.99 -20.22
C ASN A 245 -0.45 -45.71 -19.81
N PRO A 246 -1.46 -46.31 -20.47
CA PRO A 246 -2.85 -46.06 -20.16
C PRO A 246 -3.28 -46.89 -18.94
N GLY A 247 -3.00 -46.42 -17.72
CA GLY A 247 -3.39 -47.11 -16.49
C GLY A 247 -3.19 -46.32 -15.20
N LEU A 248 -3.91 -46.71 -14.14
CA LEU A 248 -3.86 -46.10 -12.79
C LEU A 248 -2.45 -46.06 -12.17
N GLU A 249 -1.54 -46.92 -12.61
CA GLU A 249 -0.14 -46.96 -12.15
C GLU A 249 0.65 -45.70 -12.55
N ALA A 250 0.31 -45.09 -13.69
CA ALA A 250 0.93 -43.83 -14.11
C ALA A 250 0.62 -42.68 -13.14
N LEU A 251 -0.56 -42.71 -12.49
CA LEU A 251 -1.01 -41.68 -11.55
C LEU A 251 -0.24 -41.70 -10.23
N HIS A 252 0.12 -42.88 -9.73
CA HIS A 252 0.96 -43.03 -8.55
C HIS A 252 2.37 -42.50 -8.81
N SER A 253 2.94 -42.80 -9.98
CA SER A 253 4.27 -42.29 -10.36
C SER A 253 4.32 -40.77 -10.53
N LEU A 254 3.19 -40.15 -10.92
CA LEU A 254 3.08 -38.70 -11.06
C LEU A 254 3.08 -37.98 -9.71
N GLY A 255 2.48 -38.58 -8.67
CA GLY A 255 2.47 -38.03 -7.31
C GLY A 255 3.86 -37.98 -6.67
N ASP A 256 4.77 -38.85 -7.11
CA ASP A 256 6.17 -38.90 -6.68
C ASP A 256 7.09 -38.03 -7.56
N ASP A 257 6.57 -37.44 -8.66
CA ASP A 257 7.35 -36.56 -9.53
C ASP A 257 7.57 -35.19 -8.83
N PRO A 258 8.84 -34.79 -8.61
CA PRO A 258 9.17 -33.50 -8.01
C PRO A 258 8.61 -32.30 -8.77
N ALA A 259 8.52 -32.37 -10.11
CA ALA A 259 7.99 -31.30 -10.95
C ALA A 259 6.47 -31.17 -10.80
N PHE A 260 5.76 -32.29 -10.70
CA PHE A 260 4.32 -32.32 -10.43
C PHE A 260 4.00 -31.82 -9.02
N THR A 261 4.79 -32.27 -8.02
CA THR A 261 4.66 -31.82 -6.63
C THR A 261 4.93 -30.32 -6.50
N GLU A 262 5.94 -29.79 -7.17
CA GLU A 262 6.26 -28.36 -7.19
C GLU A 262 5.20 -27.54 -7.94
N ALA A 263 4.63 -28.07 -9.03
CA ALA A 263 3.53 -27.43 -9.74
C ALA A 263 2.27 -27.33 -8.87
N ILE A 264 1.89 -28.40 -8.17
CA ILE A 264 0.76 -28.36 -7.22
C ILE A 264 1.08 -27.45 -6.03
N ARG A 265 2.31 -27.46 -5.51
CA ARG A 265 2.71 -26.56 -4.42
C ARG A 265 2.53 -25.09 -4.82
N ARG A 266 2.95 -24.71 -6.04
CA ARG A 266 2.79 -23.34 -6.58
C ARG A 266 1.32 -22.94 -6.71
N ILE A 267 0.46 -23.86 -7.14
CA ILE A 267 -1.00 -23.65 -7.23
C ILE A 267 -1.59 -23.54 -5.82
N SER A 268 -1.21 -24.40 -4.87
CA SER A 268 -1.73 -24.37 -3.50
C SER A 268 -1.33 -23.10 -2.74
N THR A 269 -0.18 -22.50 -3.05
CA THR A 269 0.26 -21.23 -2.45
C THR A 269 -0.40 -19.99 -3.08
N SER A 270 -1.18 -20.15 -4.16
CA SER A 270 -1.86 -19.05 -4.86
C SER A 270 -3.40 -19.06 -4.75
N VAL A 271 -3.97 -20.04 -4.02
CA VAL A 271 -5.43 -20.18 -3.79
C VAL A 271 -5.92 -19.20 -2.72
N THR A 272 -5.92 -17.91 -3.04
CA THR A 272 -6.69 -16.90 -2.30
C THR A 272 -7.78 -16.28 -3.18
N ILE A 273 -7.87 -16.64 -4.46
CA ILE A 273 -8.73 -15.98 -5.44
C ILE A 273 -9.95 -16.86 -5.78
N PRO A 274 -11.20 -16.35 -5.67
CA PRO A 274 -12.43 -17.12 -5.96
C PRO A 274 -12.51 -17.77 -7.36
N SER A 275 -11.88 -17.16 -8.37
CA SER A 275 -11.84 -17.67 -9.77
C SER A 275 -11.05 -18.99 -9.91
N THR A 276 -9.99 -19.15 -9.10
CA THR A 276 -9.20 -20.40 -9.07
C THR A 276 -9.98 -21.54 -8.42
N MET A 277 -10.84 -21.25 -7.44
CA MET A 277 -11.70 -22.24 -6.76
C MET A 277 -12.74 -22.85 -7.70
N GLU A 278 -13.33 -22.07 -8.61
CA GLU A 278 -14.30 -22.59 -9.59
C GLU A 278 -13.61 -23.51 -10.63
N THR A 279 -12.37 -23.19 -11.01
CA THR A 279 -11.57 -23.99 -11.93
C THR A 279 -11.11 -25.30 -11.28
N ILE A 280 -10.72 -25.26 -10.00
CA ILE A 280 -10.37 -26.45 -9.21
C ILE A 280 -11.59 -27.36 -9.00
N GLN A 281 -12.79 -26.81 -8.76
CA GLN A 281 -14.04 -27.59 -8.69
C GLN A 281 -14.33 -28.34 -10.00
N LYS A 282 -14.09 -27.71 -11.15
CA LYS A 282 -14.25 -28.37 -12.46
C LYS A 282 -13.20 -29.48 -12.69
N LEU A 283 -11.99 -29.35 -12.12
CA LEU A 283 -10.93 -30.36 -12.17
C LEU A 283 -11.09 -31.50 -11.15
N ALA A 284 -11.80 -31.26 -10.03
CA ALA A 284 -12.07 -32.25 -8.98
C ALA A 284 -13.01 -33.40 -9.41
N VAL A 285 -13.51 -33.38 -10.65
CA VAL A 285 -14.28 -34.47 -11.26
C VAL A 285 -13.39 -35.65 -11.68
N ILE A 286 -12.06 -35.48 -11.67
CA ILE A 286 -11.10 -36.54 -11.98
C ILE A 286 -10.68 -37.22 -10.66
N PRO A 287 -11.06 -38.49 -10.39
CA PRO A 287 -10.82 -39.16 -9.11
C PRO A 287 -9.34 -39.15 -8.64
N ALA A 288 -8.41 -39.15 -9.60
CA ALA A 288 -6.98 -39.08 -9.35
C ALA A 288 -6.50 -37.74 -8.76
N LEU A 289 -7.07 -36.62 -9.22
CA LEU A 289 -6.74 -35.27 -8.72
C LEU A 289 -7.31 -35.05 -7.31
N VAL A 290 -8.41 -35.73 -6.96
CA VAL A 290 -9.01 -35.70 -5.61
C VAL A 290 -8.10 -36.38 -4.58
N GLU A 291 -7.42 -37.45 -4.96
CA GLU A 291 -6.52 -38.17 -4.06
C GLU A 291 -5.20 -37.42 -3.83
N VAL A 292 -4.68 -36.79 -4.88
CA VAL A 292 -3.53 -35.88 -4.84
C VAL A 292 -3.83 -34.65 -3.98
N THR A 293 -4.97 -33.97 -4.20
CA THR A 293 -5.38 -32.81 -3.38
C THR A 293 -5.65 -33.17 -1.92
N ARG A 294 -6.16 -34.38 -1.63
CA ARG A 294 -6.35 -34.90 -0.27
C ARG A 294 -5.03 -35.14 0.46
N ASN A 295 -4.05 -35.76 -0.19
CA ASN A 295 -2.72 -35.99 0.39
C ASN A 295 -1.98 -34.68 0.65
N LEU A 296 -2.06 -33.72 -0.28
CA LEU A 296 -1.42 -32.42 -0.14
C LEU A 296 -2.11 -31.52 0.90
N GLY A 297 -3.44 -31.51 0.96
CA GLY A 297 -4.18 -30.78 2.02
C GLY A 297 -3.98 -31.35 3.43
N SER A 298 -3.44 -32.58 3.54
CA SER A 298 -3.01 -33.17 4.81
C SER A 298 -1.56 -32.81 5.20
N GLN A 299 -0.71 -32.51 4.22
CA GLN A 299 0.68 -32.07 4.42
C GLN A 299 0.82 -30.56 4.58
N PHE A 300 0.00 -29.78 3.87
CA PHE A 300 -0.03 -28.33 3.89
C PHE A 300 -1.37 -27.92 4.51
N MET A 301 -1.35 -27.49 5.77
CA MET A 301 -2.53 -27.11 6.58
C MET A 301 -3.28 -25.92 5.97
N VAL A 302 -4.11 -26.15 4.94
CA VAL A 302 -5.00 -25.13 4.35
C VAL A 302 -6.46 -25.54 4.61
N PRO A 303 -7.12 -24.97 5.62
CA PRO A 303 -8.48 -25.37 6.04
C PRO A 303 -9.55 -25.25 4.95
N SER A 304 -9.32 -24.41 3.94
CA SER A 304 -10.23 -24.18 2.81
C SER A 304 -10.26 -25.38 1.85
N ILE A 305 -9.10 -26.01 1.60
CA ILE A 305 -8.96 -27.18 0.73
C ILE A 305 -9.57 -28.43 1.38
N GLN A 306 -9.36 -28.60 2.69
CA GLN A 306 -9.95 -29.71 3.45
C GLN A 306 -11.48 -29.66 3.46
N ARG A 307 -12.08 -28.47 3.62
CA ARG A 307 -13.54 -28.29 3.58
C ARG A 307 -14.13 -28.60 2.20
N MET A 308 -13.43 -28.26 1.12
CA MET A 308 -13.85 -28.59 -0.25
C MET A 308 -13.78 -30.09 -0.56
N ALA A 309 -12.72 -30.79 -0.11
CA ALA A 309 -12.61 -32.23 -0.26
C ALA A 309 -13.72 -32.99 0.51
N ALA A 310 -14.17 -32.43 1.64
CA ALA A 310 -15.25 -32.99 2.45
C ALA A 310 -16.66 -32.72 1.87
N SER A 311 -16.88 -31.60 1.16
CA SER A 311 -18.19 -31.25 0.61
C SER A 311 -18.50 -31.91 -0.74
N ALA A 312 -17.49 -32.30 -1.51
CA ALA A 312 -17.66 -32.95 -2.81
C ALA A 312 -18.07 -34.44 -2.73
N ILE A 313 -18.05 -35.05 -1.53
CA ILE A 313 -18.32 -36.48 -1.33
C ILE A 313 -19.31 -36.66 -0.16
N PRO A 314 -20.60 -36.96 -0.39
CA PRO A 314 -21.51 -37.26 0.71
C PRO A 314 -21.13 -38.62 1.33
N GLY A 315 -20.73 -38.64 2.62
CA GLY A 315 -20.68 -39.88 3.41
C GLY A 315 -19.37 -40.26 4.12
N ILE A 316 -18.34 -39.40 4.19
CA ILE A 316 -17.07 -39.75 4.86
C ILE A 316 -16.86 -38.85 6.08
N GLY A 317 -16.94 -39.44 7.29
CA GLY A 317 -16.70 -38.76 8.56
C GLY A 317 -15.22 -38.40 8.79
N PRO A 318 -14.92 -37.56 9.80
CA PRO A 318 -13.57 -37.06 10.04
C PRO A 318 -12.59 -38.17 10.44
N LEU A 319 -11.38 -38.15 9.86
CA LEU A 319 -10.32 -39.12 10.11
C LEU A 319 -9.62 -38.89 11.46
N ALA A 320 -9.51 -39.97 12.24
CA ALA A 320 -8.79 -40.02 13.50
C ALA A 320 -7.27 -39.82 13.31
N VAL A 321 -6.68 -38.93 14.12
CA VAL A 321 -5.24 -38.67 14.17
C VAL A 321 -4.51 -39.89 14.74
N ARG A 322 -3.73 -40.60 13.91
CA ARG A 322 -2.78 -41.61 14.39
C ARG A 322 -1.60 -40.92 15.09
N SER A 323 -1.57 -40.98 16.42
CA SER A 323 -0.42 -40.54 17.22
C SER A 323 0.77 -41.48 17.02
N ARG A 324 1.93 -40.92 16.65
CA ARG A 324 3.21 -41.65 16.59
C ARG A 324 3.63 -42.02 18.03
N LYS A 325 3.74 -43.33 18.32
CA LYS A 325 4.34 -43.87 19.55
C LYS A 325 5.80 -43.40 19.67
N ARG A 326 6.14 -42.75 20.79
CA ARG A 326 7.53 -42.55 21.23
C ARG A 326 8.12 -43.87 21.76
N PRO A 327 9.40 -44.19 21.50
CA PRO A 327 10.06 -45.34 22.13
C PRO A 327 10.39 -45.00 23.58
N LYS A 328 9.94 -45.83 24.54
CA LYS A 328 10.34 -45.73 25.94
C LYS A 328 11.72 -46.37 26.12
N GLY A 329 12.69 -45.56 26.50
CA GLY A 329 14.02 -45.99 26.90
C GLY A 329 14.00 -46.85 28.17
N SER A 330 14.90 -47.82 28.18
CA SER A 330 15.29 -48.66 29.31
C SER A 330 15.81 -47.82 30.48
N ARG A 331 15.25 -48.02 31.68
CA ARG A 331 15.94 -47.75 32.94
C ARG A 331 15.88 -49.00 33.82
N SER A 332 17.07 -49.41 34.23
CA SER A 332 17.38 -50.48 35.15
C SER A 332 16.81 -50.22 36.54
N LYS A 333 16.61 -51.34 37.23
CA LYS A 333 16.21 -51.51 38.63
C LYS A 333 17.19 -50.83 39.61
N ASP A 334 16.65 -50.64 40.82
CA ASP A 334 17.29 -50.56 42.15
C ASP A 334 16.74 -49.34 42.91
N TYR A 335 16.18 -49.37 44.12
CA TYR A 335 15.96 -50.39 45.16
C TYR A 335 14.85 -49.81 46.09
N ILE A 336 14.00 -50.63 46.71
CA ILE A 336 13.07 -50.22 47.79
C ILE A 336 13.64 -50.68 49.14
N GLY A 337 13.74 -49.74 50.09
CA GLY A 337 13.42 -49.91 51.51
C GLY A 337 14.41 -50.62 52.42
N GLN A 338 15.16 -49.86 53.22
CA GLN A 338 14.95 -49.62 54.67
C GLN A 338 15.91 -48.54 55.15
#